data_AF-A0A916RZ39-F1
#
_entry.id   AF-A0A916RZ39-F1
#
_cell.length_a   1.000
_cell.length_b   1.000
_cell.length_c   1.000
_cell.angle_alpha   90.00
_cell.angle_beta   90.00
_cell.angle_gamma   90.00
#
_symmetry.space_group_name_H-M   'P 1'
#
loop_
_entity.id
_entity.type
_entity.pdbx_description
1 polymer ?
#
loop_
_entity_poly.entity_id
_entity_poly.type
_entity_poly.pdbx_seq_one_letter_code
_entity_poly.pdbx_strand_id
1 'polypeptide(L)' 'MSTRRTISNFLDTVASAIAVSNAVREHRSPRARDLAQLGIDPMRFREIKRF' A
#
# COMPACT_ATOMS: atom_id res chain seq x y z
N MET A 1 -1.50 4.44 26.20
CA MET A 1 -1.17 4.21 24.77
C MET A 1 -0.20 5.29 24.32
N SER A 2 1.05 4.92 24.02
CA SER A 2 2.13 5.88 23.72
C SER A 2 2.01 6.48 22.31
N THR A 3 1.85 7.80 22.22
CA THR A 3 1.75 8.65 21.01
C THR A 3 2.75 8.33 19.89
N ARG A 4 3.93 7.79 20.24
CA ARG A 4 4.95 7.33 19.26
C ARG A 4 4.44 6.26 18.29
N ARG A 5 3.60 5.31 18.75
CA ARG A 5 3.10 4.22 17.89
C ARG A 5 2.13 4.71 16.82
N THR A 6 1.29 5.69 17.15
CA THR A 6 0.29 6.24 16.21
C THR A 6 0.95 6.99 15.06
N ILE A 7 1.99 7.78 15.35
CA ILE A 7 2.71 8.56 14.33
C ILE A 7 3.50 7.63 13.41
N SER A 8 4.20 6.62 13.95
CA SER A 8 4.88 5.61 13.14
C SER A 8 3.92 4.90 12.19
N ASN A 9 2.78 4.44 12.69
CA ASN A 9 1.78 3.76 11.85
C ASN A 9 1.23 4.66 10.73
N PHE A 10 1.00 5.95 11.01
CA PHE A 10 0.54 6.89 9.99
C PHE A 10 1.59 7.12 8.88
N LEU A 11 2.85 7.31 9.27
CA LEU A 11 3.95 7.50 8.31
C LEU A 11 4.17 6.23 7.47
N ASP A 12 4.06 5.05 8.07
CA ASP A 12 4.17 3.80 7.35
C ASP A 12 3.04 3.68 6.30
N THR A 13 1.81 4.09 6.62
CA THR A 13 0.69 4.07 5.66
C THR A 13 0.91 5.03 4.50
N VAL A 14 1.41 6.24 4.76
CA VAL A 14 1.77 7.20 3.70
C VAL A 14 2.88 6.64 2.81
N ALA A 15 3.90 6.01 3.41
CA ALA A 15 4.98 5.38 2.65
C ALA A 15 4.46 4.24 1.74
N SER A 16 3.56 3.40 2.24
CA SER A 16 2.91 2.36 1.45
C SER A 16 2.07 2.95 0.31
N ALA A 17 1.35 4.05 0.52
CA ALA A 17 0.59 4.74 -0.53
C ALA A 17 1.50 5.24 -1.67
N ILE A 18 2.64 5.83 -1.32
CA ILE A 18 3.64 6.29 -2.30
C ILE A 18 4.22 5.10 -3.07
N ALA A 19 4.58 4.02 -2.37
CA ALA A 19 5.13 2.81 -2.99
C ALA A 19 4.14 2.16 -3.97
N VAL A 20 2.87 2.04 -3.58
CA VAL A 20 1.80 1.52 -4.45
C VAL A 20 1.60 2.42 -5.67
N SER A 21 1.57 3.74 -5.48
CA SER A 21 1.40 4.71 -6.58
C SER A 21 2.53 4.63 -7.60
N ASN A 22 3.79 4.54 -7.14
CA ASN A 22 4.94 4.39 -8.02
C ASN A 22 4.92 3.05 -8.76
N ALA A 23 4.63 1.94 -8.08
CA ALA A 23 4.52 0.63 -8.71
C ALA A 23 3.43 0.62 -9.80
N VAL A 24 2.28 1.25 -9.55
CA VAL A 24 1.21 1.38 -10.55
C VAL A 24 1.67 2.21 -11.74
N ARG A 25 2.28 3.38 -11.50
CA ARG A 25 2.80 4.28 -12.53
C ARG A 25 3.85 3.62 -13.43
N GLU A 26 4.71 2.78 -12.86
CA GLU A 26 5.75 2.04 -13.60
C GLU A 26 5.22 0.74 -14.23
N HIS A 27 3.91 0.53 -14.28
CA HIS A 27 3.27 -0.72 -14.73
C HIS A 27 3.70 -1.98 -13.97
N ARG A 28 4.37 -1.85 -12.82
CA ARG A 28 4.77 -2.96 -11.95
C ARG A 28 3.63 -3.37 -11.00
N SER A 29 3.77 -4.55 -10.39
CA SER A 29 2.83 -5.03 -9.37
C SER A 29 3.24 -4.46 -7.99
N PRO A 30 2.37 -3.73 -7.29
CA PRO A 30 2.63 -3.28 -5.93
C PRO A 30 2.81 -4.45 -4.97
N ARG A 31 3.57 -4.24 -3.89
CA ARG A 31 3.75 -5.28 -2.87
C ARG A 31 2.43 -5.53 -2.12
N ALA A 32 2.14 -6.79 -1.84
CA ALA A 32 0.92 -7.18 -1.12
C ALA A 32 0.83 -6.55 0.28
N ARG A 33 1.96 -6.36 0.97
CA ARG A 33 2.03 -5.71 2.28
C ARG A 33 1.58 -4.25 2.21
N ASP A 34 2.07 -3.50 1.23
CA ASP A 34 1.72 -2.08 1.07
C ASP A 34 0.24 -1.92 0.71
N LEU A 35 -0.30 -2.81 -0.13
CA LEU A 35 -1.73 -2.87 -0.42
C LEU A 35 -2.57 -3.16 0.83
N ALA A 36 -2.22 -4.20 1.59
CA ALA A 36 -2.92 -4.57 2.82
C ALA A 36 -2.90 -3.43 3.87
N GLN A 37 -1.80 -2.68 3.93
CA GLN A 37 -1.65 -1.55 4.83
C GLN A 37 -2.55 -0.36 4.45
N LEU A 38 -2.92 -0.24 3.18
CA LEU A 38 -3.91 0.71 2.68
C LEU A 38 -5.35 0.19 2.79
N GLY A 39 -5.55 -1.02 3.34
CA GLY A 39 -6.86 -1.68 3.36
C GLY A 39 -7.30 -2.21 2.00
N ILE A 40 -6.37 -2.35 1.05
CA ILE A 40 -6.62 -2.88 -0.28
C ILE A 40 -6.31 -4.37 -0.30
N ASP A 41 -7.26 -5.18 -0.75
CA ASP A 41 -7.05 -6.61 -0.98
C ASP A 41 -6.09 -6.82 -2.17
N PRO A 42 -4.89 -7.43 -1.96
CA PRO A 42 -3.93 -7.66 -3.02
C PRO A 42 -4.44 -8.56 -4.16
N MET A 43 -5.35 -9.49 -3.86
CA MET A 43 -5.90 -10.39 -4.87
C MET A 43 -6.89 -9.66 -5.77
N ARG A 44 -7.84 -8.93 -5.18
CA ARG A 44 -8.75 -8.06 -5.95
C ARG A 44 -8.01 -6.99 -6.74
N PHE A 45 -6.94 -6.43 -6.19
CA PHE A 45 -6.12 -5.45 -6.91
C PHE A 45 -5.50 -6.04 -8.19
N ARG A 46 -5.03 -7.29 -8.15
CA ARG A 46 -4.49 -7.98 -9.32
C ARG A 46 -5.56 -8.31 -10.36
N GLU A 47 -6.78 -8.61 -9.92
CA GLU A 47 -7.92 -8.84 -10.81
C GLU A 47 -8.29 -7.56 -11.59
N ILE A 48 -8.24 -6.39 -10.96
CA ILE A 48 -8.50 -5.10 -11.64
C ILE A 48 -7.42 -4.77 -12.67
N LYS A 49 -6.15 -5.11 -12.40
CA LYS A 49 -5.03 -4.83 -13.31
C LYS A 49 -4.87 -5.86 -14.43
N ARG A 50 -5.70 -6.91 -14.47
CA ARG A 50 -5.75 -7.88 -15.57
C ARG A 50 -6.46 -7.21 -16.75
N PHE A 51 -5.67 -6.60 -17.63
CA PHE A 51 -6.01 -6.57 -19.06
C PHE A 51 -6.00 -7.99 -19.60
#